data_AF-A0AAW9EEB0-F1
#
_entry.id   AF-A0AAW9EEB0-F1
#
_cell.length_a   1.000
_cell.length_b   1.000
_cell.length_c   1.000
_cell.angle_alpha   90.00
_cell.angle_beta   90.00
_cell.angle_gamma   90.00
#
_symmetry.space_group_name_H-M   'P 1'
#
loop_
_entity.id
_entity.type
_entity.pdbx_description
1 polymer ?
#
loop_
_entity_poly.entity_id
_entity_poly.type
_entity_poly.pdbx_seq_one_letter_code
_entity_poly.pdbx_strand_id
1 'polypeptide(L)'
;LAVYLLRYIWRLWLFGASYQLAVKLRMQIYRQLSLQSSAFYQRYRTGDLIARTTNDVDKVVFAAGEGVLTLVDSMVMGLAVLVMMSIQ
;
A
#
# COMPACT_ATOMS: atom_id res chain seq x y z
N LEU A 1 23.88 -12.33 10.44
CA LEU A 1 22.94 -11.79 11.47
C LEU A 1 22.54 -10.33 11.21
N ALA A 2 23.49 -9.40 11.07
CA ALA A 2 23.20 -7.96 10.90
C ALA A 2 22.29 -7.62 9.70
N VAL A 3 22.59 -8.17 8.51
CA VAL A 3 21.76 -7.98 7.29
C VAL A 3 20.34 -8.51 7.49
N TYR A 4 20.19 -9.64 8.19
CA TYR A 4 18.88 -10.23 8.47
C TYR A 4 18.04 -9.33 9.39
N LEU A 5 18.65 -8.80 10.46
CA LEU A 5 17.99 -7.85 11.37
C LEU A 5 17.59 -6.56 10.65
N LEU A 6 18.47 -6.01 9.79
CA LEU A 6 18.16 -4.84 8.99
C LEU A 6 16.96 -5.07 8.06
N ARG A 7 16.94 -6.21 7.35
CA ARG A 7 15.79 -6.57 6.48
C ARG A 7 14.51 -6.76 7.27
N TYR A 8 14.59 -7.33 8.47
CA TYR A 8 13.45 -7.52 9.35
C TYR A 8 12.85 -6.19 9.82
N ILE A 9 13.69 -5.28 10.35
CA ILE A 9 13.25 -3.95 10.80
C ILE A 9 12.69 -3.14 9.63
N TRP A 10 13.36 -3.17 8.47
CA TRP A 10 12.88 -2.51 7.25
C TRP A 10 11.48 -2.98 6.85
N ARG A 11 11.25 -4.31 6.81
CA ARG A 11 9.94 -4.87 6.48
C ARG A 11 8.87 -4.44 7.49
N LEU A 12 9.18 -4.47 8.79
CA LEU A 12 8.24 -4.02 9.82
C LEU A 12 7.83 -2.56 9.62
N TRP A 13 8.78 -1.67 9.31
CA TRP A 13 8.49 -0.26 9.06
C TRP A 13 7.65 -0.07 7.80
N LEU A 14 7.98 -0.79 6.73
CA LEU A 14 7.27 -0.71 5.46
C LEU A 14 5.81 -1.17 5.62
N PHE A 15 5.58 -2.39 6.11
CA PHE A 15 4.23 -2.92 6.31
C PHE A 15 3.46 -2.14 7.38
N GLY A 16 4.14 -1.64 8.41
CA GLY A 16 3.55 -0.75 9.40
C GLY A 16 3.05 0.56 8.77
N ALA A 17 3.82 1.15 7.85
CA ALA A 17 3.40 2.33 7.10
C ALA A 17 2.23 2.02 6.15
N SER A 18 2.27 0.89 5.44
CA SER A 18 1.16 0.45 4.56
C SER A 18 -0.14 0.21 5.35
N TYR A 19 -0.05 -0.37 6.55
CA TYR A 19 -1.22 -0.56 7.41
C TYR A 19 -1.79 0.77 7.90
N GLN A 20 -0.94 1.71 8.33
CA GLN A 20 -1.39 3.05 8.71
C GLN A 20 -2.05 3.79 7.53
N LEU A 21 -1.51 3.61 6.33
CA LEU A 21 -2.09 4.14 5.10
C LEU A 21 -3.50 3.54 4.86
N ALA A 22 -3.66 2.22 5.03
CA ALA A 22 -4.95 1.55 4.92
C ALA A 22 -6.00 2.15 5.85
N VAL A 23 -5.65 2.31 7.13
CA VAL A 23 -6.54 2.88 8.14
C VAL A 23 -6.92 4.32 7.78
N LYS A 24 -5.95 5.15 7.40
CA LYS A 24 -6.20 6.55 6.99
C LYS A 24 -7.13 6.65 5.79
N LEU A 25 -6.90 5.86 4.74
CA LEU A 25 -7.73 5.83 3.54
C LEU A 25 -9.16 5.40 3.85
N ARG A 26 -9.34 4.29 4.58
CA ARG A 26 -10.68 3.81 4.96
C ARG A 26 -11.44 4.85 5.79
N MET A 27 -10.77 5.50 6.74
CA MET A 27 -11.35 6.58 7.55
C MET A 27 -11.76 7.79 6.72
N GLN A 28 -10.91 8.22 5.79
CA GLN A 28 -11.21 9.35 4.89
C GLN A 28 -12.41 9.04 4.00
N ILE A 29 -12.46 7.86 3.39
CA ILE A 29 -13.57 7.51 2.50
C ILE A 29 -14.87 7.32 3.28
N TYR A 30 -14.81 6.69 4.46
CA TYR A 30 -15.97 6.59 5.35
C TYR A 30 -16.54 7.98 5.68
N ARG A 31 -15.68 8.93 6.07
CA ARG A 31 -16.10 10.30 6.37
C ARG A 31 -16.78 10.95 5.16
N GLN A 32 -16.24 10.76 3.96
CA GLN A 32 -16.83 11.34 2.75
C GLN A 32 -18.16 10.70 2.37
N LEU A 33 -18.31 9.39 2.58
CA LEU A 33 -19.58 8.68 2.42
C LEU A 33 -20.62 9.18 3.42
N SER A 34 -20.28 9.29 4.71
CA SER A 34 -21.20 9.77 5.75
C SER A 34 -21.76 11.19 5.50
N LEU A 35 -21.08 12.01 4.71
CA LEU A 35 -21.52 13.36 4.34
C LEU A 35 -22.40 13.39 3.08
N GLN A 36 -22.59 12.27 2.38
CA GLN A 36 -23.40 12.21 1.16
C GLN A 36 -24.90 12.29 1.47
N SER A 37 -25.66 12.86 0.53
CA SER A 37 -27.12 13.01 0.66
C SER A 37 -27.87 11.68 0.47
N SER A 38 -29.09 11.59 1.00
CA SER A 38 -29.93 10.41 0.81
C SER A 38 -30.27 10.12 -0.67
N ALA A 39 -30.31 11.14 -1.53
CA ALA A 39 -30.56 10.98 -2.96
C ALA A 39 -29.40 10.27 -3.68
N PHE A 40 -28.17 10.45 -3.20
CA PHE A 40 -27.00 9.73 -3.70
C PHE A 40 -27.13 8.22 -3.46
N TYR A 41 -27.55 7.82 -2.26
CA TYR A 41 -27.75 6.42 -1.88
C TYR A 41 -28.97 5.76 -2.53
N GLN A 42 -29.94 6.55 -3.01
CA GLN A 42 -31.04 6.03 -3.83
C GLN A 42 -30.57 5.70 -5.26
N ARG A 43 -29.59 6.44 -5.78
CA ARG A 43 -29.04 6.22 -7.14
C ARG A 43 -27.92 5.20 -7.18
N TYR A 44 -27.12 5.11 -6.12
CA TYR A 44 -26.00 4.18 -5.97
C TYR A 44 -26.19 3.29 -4.75
N ARG A 45 -26.26 1.97 -4.93
CA ARG A 45 -26.42 1.02 -3.82
C ARG A 45 -25.22 1.11 -2.88
N THR A 46 -25.48 1.33 -1.60
CA THR A 46 -24.46 1.40 -0.53
C THR A 46 -23.53 0.19 -0.54
N GLY A 47 -24.05 -1.03 -0.79
CA GLY A 47 -23.24 -2.25 -0.85
C GLY A 47 -22.20 -2.25 -1.99
N ASP A 48 -22.56 -1.74 -3.17
CA ASP A 48 -21.62 -1.66 -4.30
C ASP A 48 -20.55 -0.59 -4.05
N LEU A 49 -20.93 0.54 -3.45
CA LEU A 49 -20.00 1.60 -3.05
C LEU A 49 -18.98 1.11 -2.01
N ILE A 50 -19.42 0.39 -0.98
CA ILE A 50 -18.54 -0.18 0.04
C ILE A 50 -17.61 -1.23 -0.57
N ALA A 51 -18.14 -2.12 -1.42
CA ALA A 51 -17.34 -3.16 -2.06
C ALA A 51 -16.26 -2.57 -2.97
N ARG A 52 -16.59 -1.61 -3.82
CA ARG A 52 -15.61 -0.91 -4.68
C ARG A 52 -14.57 -0.18 -3.85
N THR A 53 -15.01 0.62 -2.89
CA THR A 53 -14.11 1.38 -2.01
C THR A 53 -13.14 0.46 -1.28
N THR A 54 -13.63 -0.64 -0.72
CA THR A 54 -12.78 -1.57 0.04
C THR A 54 -11.77 -2.24 -0.87
N ASN A 55 -12.20 -2.72 -2.04
CA ASN A 55 -11.31 -3.31 -3.05
C ASN A 55 -10.24 -2.32 -3.53
N ASP A 56 -10.62 -1.05 -3.75
CA ASP A 56 -9.69 -0.03 -4.23
C ASP A 56 -8.66 0.32 -3.16
N VAL A 57 -9.08 0.49 -1.90
CA VAL A 57 -8.15 0.72 -0.79
C VAL A 57 -7.19 -0.46 -0.63
N ASP A 58 -7.68 -1.69 -0.71
CA ASP A 58 -6.83 -2.88 -0.56
C ASP A 58 -5.78 -2.96 -1.68
N LYS A 59 -6.14 -2.64 -2.92
CA LYS A 59 -5.18 -2.54 -4.04
C LYS A 59 -4.13 -1.45 -3.81
N VAL A 60 -4.54 -0.27 -3.35
CA VAL A 60 -3.62 0.84 -3.08
C VAL A 60 -2.66 0.48 -1.95
N VAL A 61 -3.16 -0.14 -0.88
CA VAL A 61 -2.35 -0.57 0.26
C VAL A 61 -1.37 -1.66 -0.14
N PHE A 62 -1.83 -2.63 -0.94
CA PHE A 62 -0.97 -3.67 -1.48
C PHE A 62 0.15 -3.09 -2.35
N ALA A 63 -0.17 -2.16 -3.25
CA ALA A 63 0.83 -1.48 -4.07
C ALA A 63 1.82 -0.67 -3.22
N ALA A 64 1.35 0.02 -2.17
CA ALA A 64 2.20 0.79 -1.27
C ALA A 64 3.10 -0.07 -0.36
N GLY A 65 2.69 -1.30 -0.04
CA GLY A 65 3.48 -2.26 0.73
C GLY A 65 4.33 -3.15 -0.17
N GLU A 66 3.73 -4.20 -0.73
CA GLU A 66 4.43 -5.19 -1.56
C GLU A 66 5.01 -4.58 -2.83
N GLY A 67 4.30 -3.64 -3.46
CA GLY A 67 4.83 -2.96 -4.66
C GLY A 67 6.09 -2.17 -4.36
N VAL A 68 6.09 -1.34 -3.31
CA VAL A 68 7.28 -0.58 -2.89
C VAL A 68 8.41 -1.51 -2.44
N LEU A 69 8.11 -2.58 -1.70
CA LEU A 69 9.10 -3.59 -1.31
C LEU A 69 9.80 -4.16 -2.54
N THR A 70 9.02 -4.60 -3.52
CA THR A 70 9.52 -5.25 -4.75
C THR A 70 10.37 -4.26 -5.57
N LEU A 71 9.92 -3.01 -5.69
CA LEU A 71 10.67 -1.97 -6.40
C LEU A 71 12.03 -1.71 -5.75
N VAL A 72 12.07 -1.56 -4.43
CA VAL A 72 13.32 -1.31 -3.70
C VAL A 72 14.26 -2.52 -3.81
N ASP A 73 13.75 -3.74 -3.59
CA ASP A 73 14.57 -4.97 -3.67
C ASP A 73 15.14 -5.17 -5.09
N SER A 74 14.32 -4.95 -6.11
CA SER A 74 14.73 -5.05 -7.52
C SER A 74 15.77 -3.98 -7.89
N MET A 75 15.60 -2.75 -7.40
CA MET A 75 16.54 -1.66 -7.65
C MET A 75 17.89 -1.92 -6.97
N VAL A 76 17.89 -2.37 -5.71
CA VAL A 76 19.11 -2.72 -4.97
C VAL A 76 19.84 -3.87 -5.66
N MET A 77 19.12 -4.92 -6.05
CA MET A 77 19.71 -6.06 -6.76
C MET A 77 20.26 -5.63 -8.12
N GLY A 78 19.50 -4.86 -8.90
CA GLY A 78 19.93 -4.37 -10.22
C GLY A 78 21.19 -3.51 -10.14
N LEU A 79 21.25 -2.58 -9.18
CA LEU A 79 22.44 -1.77 -8.94
C LEU A 79 23.64 -2.61 -8.51
N ALA A 80 23.44 -3.58 -7.61
CA ALA A 80 24.52 -4.46 -7.17
C ALA A 80 25.13 -5.27 -8.33
N VAL A 81 24.30 -5.75 -9.26
CA VAL A 81 24.74 -6.45 -10.47
C VAL A 81 25.57 -5.52 -11.37
N LEU A 82 25.07 -4.32 -11.66
CA LEU A 82 25.78 -3.35 -12.51
C LEU A 82 27.14 -2.96 -11.92
N VAL A 83 27.20 -2.77 -10.59
CA VAL A 83 28.45 -2.46 -9.89
C VAL A 83 29.44 -3.61 -9.99
N MET A 84 29.00 -4.86 -9.77
CA MET A 84 29.88 -6.03 -9.94
C MET A 84 30.43 -6.13 -11.37
N MET A 85 29.59 -5.92 -12.38
CA MET A 85 30.03 -5.95 -13.78
C MET A 85 30.98 -4.80 -14.15
N SER A 86 30.95 -3.67 -13.44
CA SER A 86 31.83 -2.52 -13.71
C SER A 86 33.19 -2.62 -13.01
N ILE A 87 33.27 -3.41 -11.93
CA ILE A 87 34.49 -3.63 -11.15
C ILE A 87 35.29 -4.82 -11.71
N GLN A 88 34.61 -5.79 -12.34
CA GLN A 88 35.21 -6.95 -12.99
C GLN A 88 35.64 -6.62 -14.42
#